data_AF-A0A0U1PTG9-F1
#
_entry.id   AF-A0A0U1PTG9-F1
#
_cell.length_a   1.000
_cell.length_b   1.000
_cell.length_c   1.000
_cell.angle_alpha   90.00
_cell.angle_beta   90.00
_cell.angle_gamma   90.00
#
_symmetry.space_group_name_H-M   'P 1'
#
loop_
_entity.id
_entity.type
_entity.pdbx_description
1 polymer ?
#
loop_
_entity_poly.entity_id
_entity_poly.type
_entity_poly.pdbx_seq_one_letter_code
_entity_poly.pdbx_strand_id
1 'polypeptide(L)'
;MAGLGVAPKSRQAVGSSLRLTRRGRAVLTAFCALPIVAGAFVFGLNGEGAVASSDLVGVDFRYITVHAGQSLWTLAEELAPQSDPRDVVDAIVALNQLPGAGLEPGQRLAIPARYEAAR
;
A
#
# COMPACT_ATOMS: atom_id res chain seq x y z
N MET A 1 -71.66 44.77 35.24
CA MET A 1 -71.40 43.32 35.04
C MET A 1 -70.46 43.22 33.85
N ALA A 2 -69.16 43.07 34.10
CA ALA A 2 -68.37 41.84 33.88
C ALA A 2 -68.35 41.40 32.40
N GLY A 3 -67.21 41.17 31.72
CA GLY A 3 -65.88 40.90 32.25
C GLY A 3 -64.77 41.20 31.25
N LEU A 4 -63.57 41.37 31.81
CA LEU A 4 -62.30 41.41 31.09
C LEU A 4 -61.99 40.04 30.50
N GLY A 5 -61.89 39.95 29.17
CA GLY A 5 -61.28 38.83 28.49
C GLY A 5 -59.77 39.09 28.30
N VAL A 6 -58.94 38.54 29.18
CA VAL A 6 -57.48 38.53 29.02
C VAL A 6 -57.11 37.41 28.04
N ALA A 7 -56.55 37.76 26.88
CA ALA A 7 -55.96 36.80 25.97
C ALA A 7 -54.60 36.31 26.50
N PRO A 8 -54.26 35.02 26.36
CA PRO A 8 -53.03 34.46 26.92
C PRO A 8 -51.78 34.99 26.22
N LYS A 9 -50.81 35.46 27.00
CA LYS A 9 -49.45 35.75 26.50
C LYS A 9 -48.75 34.43 26.17
N SER A 10 -48.51 34.20 24.88
CA SER A 10 -47.68 33.12 24.37
C SER A 10 -46.31 33.14 25.04
N ARG A 11 -45.98 32.13 25.84
CA ARG A 11 -44.60 31.96 26.36
C ARG A 11 -43.73 31.50 25.20
N GLN A 12 -43.00 32.44 24.61
CA GLN A 12 -41.93 32.11 23.67
C GLN A 12 -40.83 31.39 24.46
N ALA A 13 -40.60 30.12 24.13
CA ALA A 13 -39.46 29.37 24.65
C ALA A 13 -38.18 30.03 24.10
N VAL A 14 -37.38 30.60 25.01
CA VAL A 14 -36.09 31.20 24.66
C VAL A 14 -35.11 30.06 24.33
N GLY A 15 -35.08 29.66 23.06
CA GLY A 15 -33.99 28.87 22.52
C GLY A 15 -32.75 29.76 22.42
N SER A 16 -31.79 29.57 23.33
CA SER A 16 -30.49 30.22 23.27
C SER A 16 -29.69 29.66 22.09
N SER A 17 -29.94 30.19 20.88
CA SER A 17 -29.08 29.93 19.73
C SER A 17 -27.73 30.61 19.96
N LEU A 18 -26.76 29.87 20.50
CA LEU A 18 -25.37 30.31 20.60
C LEU A 18 -24.82 30.46 19.18
N ARG A 19 -24.94 31.66 18.63
CA ARG A 19 -24.31 32.04 17.36
C ARG A 19 -22.82 32.18 17.61
N LEU A 20 -22.07 31.13 17.30
CA LEU A 20 -20.62 31.19 17.29
C LEU A 20 -20.21 32.25 16.26
N THR A 21 -19.76 33.41 16.75
CA THR A 21 -19.28 34.49 15.89
C THR A 21 -18.13 33.93 15.04
N ARG A 22 -17.97 34.44 13.82
CA ARG A 22 -16.98 33.94 12.84
C ARG A 22 -15.56 33.79 13.43
N ARG A 23 -15.24 34.63 14.43
CA ARG A 23 -13.99 34.58 15.23
C ARG A 23 -13.94 33.41 16.21
N GLY A 24 -15.04 33.08 16.90
CA GLY A 24 -15.13 31.92 17.80
C GLY A 24 -14.99 30.57 17.07
N ARG A 25 -15.53 30.46 15.85
CA ARG A 25 -15.28 29.28 14.99
C ARG A 25 -13.79 29.13 14.66
N ALA A 26 -13.11 30.22 14.30
CA ALA A 26 -11.69 30.18 13.96
C ALA A 26 -10.81 29.77 15.15
N VAL A 27 -11.10 30.30 16.35
CA VAL A 27 -10.39 29.93 17.59
C VAL A 27 -10.61 28.46 17.93
N LEU A 28 -11.86 27.97 17.84
CA LEU A 28 -12.18 26.57 18.11
C LEU A 28 -11.49 25.63 17.11
N THR A 29 -11.50 25.97 15.82
CA THR A 29 -10.80 25.18 14.79
C THR A 29 -9.29 25.18 15.01
N ALA A 30 -8.70 26.32 15.37
CA ALA A 30 -7.28 26.41 15.65
C ALA A 30 -6.91 25.56 16.88
N PHE A 31 -7.73 25.62 17.94
CA PHE A 31 -7.52 24.83 19.16
C PHE A 31 -7.60 23.32 18.91
N CYS A 32 -8.52 22.87 18.05
CA CYS A 32 -8.61 21.46 17.68
C CYS A 32 -7.53 21.02 16.69
N ALA A 33 -7.11 21.90 15.76
CA ALA A 33 -6.11 21.56 14.75
C ALA A 33 -4.67 21.52 15.29
N LEU A 34 -4.36 22.36 16.28
CA LEU A 34 -3.03 22.45 16.90
C LEU A 34 -2.47 21.10 17.40
N PRO A 35 -3.20 20.31 18.21
CA PRO A 35 -2.70 19.02 18.68
C PRO A 35 -2.56 17.99 17.54
N ILE A 36 -3.41 18.06 16.51
CA ILE A 36 -3.34 17.15 15.35
C ILE A 36 -2.06 17.42 14.54
N VAL A 37 -1.77 18.69 14.25
CA VAL A 37 -0.55 19.09 13.52
C VAL A 37 0.70 18.77 14.33
N ALA A 38 0.69 19.05 15.64
CA ALA A 38 1.81 18.71 16.52
C ALA A 38 2.03 17.18 16.59
N GLY A 39 0.96 16.40 16.72
CA GLY A 39 1.03 14.94 16.68
C GLY A 39 1.56 14.40 15.35
N ALA A 40 1.09 14.95 14.22
CA ALA A 40 1.57 14.59 12.88
C ALA A 40 3.05 14.97 12.66
N PHE A 41 3.53 16.07 13.25
CA PHE A 41 4.95 16.43 13.17
C PHE A 41 5.82 15.47 13.98
N VAL A 42 5.39 15.10 15.20
CA VAL A 42 6.11 14.12 16.02
C VAL A 42 6.09 12.73 15.38
N PHE A 43 4.94 12.27 14.88
CA PHE A 43 4.83 10.98 14.19
C PHE A 43 5.42 10.97 12.78
N GLY A 44 5.47 12.10 12.08
CA GLY A 44 6.04 12.18 10.72
C GLY A 44 7.57 12.31 10.72
N LEU A 45 8.15 12.81 11.82
CA LEU A 45 9.61 12.88 11.99
C LEU A 45 10.21 11.65 12.68
N ASN A 46 9.42 10.92 13.49
CA ASN A 46 9.81 9.65 14.11
C ASN A 46 9.23 8.41 13.41
N GLY A 47 8.24 8.61 12.56
CA GLY A 47 7.78 7.59 11.65
C GLY A 47 8.82 7.47 10.56
N GLU A 48 9.62 6.40 10.66
CA GLU A 48 10.26 5.80 9.50
C GLU A 48 9.30 5.97 8.32
N GLY A 49 9.77 6.68 7.29
CA GLY A 49 8.94 7.02 6.15
C GLY A 49 8.20 5.77 5.66
N ALA A 50 7.13 5.95 4.92
CA ALA A 50 6.61 4.87 4.09
C ALA A 50 7.68 4.49 3.05
N VAL A 51 8.72 3.80 3.51
CA VAL A 51 9.47 2.85 2.72
C VAL A 51 8.39 1.88 2.30
N ALA A 52 8.19 1.77 0.99
CA ALA A 52 7.59 0.55 0.47
C ALA A 52 8.40 -0.58 1.12
N SER A 53 7.81 -1.27 2.09
CA SER A 53 8.31 -2.56 2.53
C SER A 53 8.07 -3.47 1.35
N SER A 54 8.94 -3.38 0.34
CA SER A 54 9.49 -4.58 -0.23
C SER A 54 10.15 -5.24 0.97
N ASP A 55 9.41 -6.12 1.64
CA ASP A 55 9.96 -7.15 2.50
C ASP A 55 11.03 -7.86 1.67
N LEU A 56 12.25 -7.30 1.71
CA LEU A 56 13.47 -7.98 1.36
C LEU A 56 13.74 -8.98 2.50
N VAL A 57 12.81 -9.92 2.68
CA VAL A 57 13.23 -11.27 3.01
C VAL A 57 14.17 -11.60 1.86
N GLY A 58 15.47 -11.56 2.14
CA GLY A 58 16.55 -11.70 1.17
C GLY A 58 16.48 -13.06 0.49
N VAL A 59 15.57 -13.20 -0.45
CA VAL A 59 15.62 -14.18 -1.51
C VAL A 59 16.13 -13.39 -2.70
N ASP A 60 17.45 -13.44 -2.87
CA ASP A 60 18.13 -12.78 -3.98
C ASP A 60 17.62 -13.41 -5.29
N PHE A 61 16.74 -12.72 -6.00
CA PHE A 61 16.21 -13.19 -7.27
C PHE A 61 16.87 -12.39 -8.38
N ARG A 62 17.69 -13.06 -9.20
CA ARG A 62 18.28 -12.45 -10.39
C ARG A 62 17.33 -12.57 -11.57
N TYR A 63 17.24 -11.49 -12.34
CA TYR A 63 16.51 -11.50 -13.60
C TYR A 63 17.44 -11.77 -14.78
N ILE A 64 17.03 -12.68 -15.65
CA ILE A 64 17.68 -12.95 -16.94
C ILE A 64 16.70 -12.61 -18.07
N THR A 65 17.20 -11.98 -19.12
CA THR A 65 16.44 -11.73 -20.34
C THR A 65 16.63 -12.90 -21.30
N VAL A 66 15.53 -13.48 -21.77
CA VAL A 66 15.54 -14.60 -22.71
C VAL A 66 15.94 -14.11 -24.10
N HIS A 67 16.88 -14.79 -24.73
CA HIS A 67 17.26 -14.52 -26.12
C HIS A 67 16.39 -15.30 -27.12
N ALA A 68 16.31 -14.81 -28.36
CA ALA A 68 15.57 -15.49 -29.42
C ALA A 68 16.14 -16.89 -29.67
N GLY A 69 15.29 -17.92 -29.61
CA GLY A 69 15.67 -19.32 -29.78
C GLY A 69 16.12 -20.04 -28.49
N GLN A 70 16.13 -19.34 -27.35
CA GLN A 70 16.46 -19.95 -26.06
C GLN A 70 15.23 -20.62 -25.44
N SER A 71 15.40 -21.82 -24.89
CA SER A 71 14.34 -22.57 -24.22
C SER A 71 14.59 -22.62 -22.70
N LEU A 72 13.52 -22.81 -21.91
CA LEU A 72 13.66 -23.03 -20.47
C LEU A 72 14.56 -24.24 -20.16
N TRP A 73 14.53 -25.26 -21.00
CA TRP A 73 15.34 -26.46 -20.85
C TRP A 73 16.83 -26.15 -20.97
N THR A 74 17.23 -25.50 -22.07
CA THR A 74 18.63 -25.09 -22.29
C THR A 74 19.10 -24.12 -21.21
N LEU A 75 18.23 -23.19 -20.78
CA LEU A 75 18.53 -22.27 -19.69
C LEU A 75 18.72 -23.00 -18.35
N ALA A 76 17.92 -24.03 -18.07
CA ALA A 76 18.06 -24.84 -16.86
C ALA A 76 19.37 -25.64 -16.84
N GLU A 77 19.75 -26.24 -17.98
CA GLU A 77 21.03 -26.95 -18.14
C GLU A 77 22.23 -26.02 -17.95
N GLU A 78 22.14 -24.78 -18.46
CA GLU A 78 23.18 -23.77 -18.30
C GLU A 78 23.28 -23.23 -16.87
N LEU A 79 22.14 -23.02 -16.19
CA LEU A 79 22.10 -22.43 -14.85
C LEU A 79 22.49 -23.43 -13.76
N ALA A 80 22.03 -24.67 -13.85
CA ALA A 80 22.22 -25.67 -12.80
C ALA A 80 22.57 -27.05 -13.37
N PRO A 81 23.79 -27.26 -13.89
CA PRO A 81 24.21 -28.52 -14.51
C PRO A 81 24.26 -29.71 -13.55
N GLN A 82 24.21 -29.44 -12.24
CA GLN A 82 24.21 -30.47 -11.17
C GLN A 82 22.80 -30.84 -10.70
N SER A 83 21.76 -30.12 -11.13
CA SER A 83 20.35 -30.39 -10.79
C SER A 83 19.61 -31.00 -11.98
N ASP A 84 18.51 -31.73 -11.73
CA ASP A 84 17.66 -32.20 -12.81
C ASP A 84 17.03 -30.98 -13.53
N PRO A 85 17.20 -30.84 -14.86
CA PRO A 85 16.60 -29.74 -15.61
C PRO A 85 15.09 -29.62 -15.42
N ARG A 86 14.37 -30.74 -15.18
CA ARG A 86 12.92 -30.73 -14.96
C ARG A 86 12.55 -29.98 -13.70
N ASP A 87 13.24 -30.25 -12.60
CA ASP A 87 13.00 -29.59 -11.31
C ASP A 87 13.30 -28.09 -11.39
N VAL A 88 14.33 -27.72 -12.17
CA VAL A 88 14.72 -26.32 -12.40
C VAL A 88 13.70 -25.60 -13.28
N VAL A 89 13.19 -26.25 -14.34
CA VAL A 89 12.14 -25.69 -15.19
C VAL A 89 10.86 -25.48 -14.37
N ASP A 90 10.42 -26.47 -13.61
CA ASP A 90 9.22 -26.37 -12.76
C ASP A 90 9.35 -25.26 -11.73
N ALA A 91 10.54 -25.12 -11.14
CA ALA A 91 10.87 -24.02 -10.25
C ALA A 91 10.76 -22.64 -10.90
N ILE A 92 11.29 -22.49 -12.11
CA ILE A 92 11.26 -21.23 -12.87
C ILE A 92 9.83 -20.92 -13.30
N VAL A 93 9.08 -21.92 -13.80
CA VAL A 93 7.66 -21.79 -14.17
C VAL A 93 6.82 -21.36 -12.97
N ALA A 94 7.00 -22.02 -11.82
CA ALA A 94 6.28 -21.69 -10.59
C ALA A 94 6.61 -20.27 -10.09
N LEU A 95 7.88 -19.86 -10.14
CA LEU A 95 8.31 -18.53 -9.70
C LEU A 95 7.81 -17.42 -10.64
N ASN A 96 7.82 -17.65 -11.94
CA ASN A 96 7.43 -16.67 -12.95
C ASN A 96 5.96 -16.77 -13.39
N GLN A 97 5.20 -17.69 -12.79
CA GLN A 97 3.80 -17.98 -13.13
C GLN A 97 3.57 -18.19 -14.64
N LEU A 98 4.49 -18.92 -15.29
CA LEU A 98 4.42 -19.14 -16.73
C LEU A 98 3.25 -20.08 -17.08
N PRO A 99 2.51 -19.82 -18.18
CA PRO A 99 1.41 -20.69 -18.62
C PRO A 99 1.89 -22.03 -19.20
N GLY A 100 3.21 -22.21 -19.35
CA GLY A 100 3.84 -23.44 -19.86
C GLY A 100 5.35 -23.24 -20.03
N ALA A 101 6.00 -24.19 -20.72
CA ALA A 101 7.45 -24.18 -20.93
C ALA A 101 7.93 -23.26 -22.08
N GLY A 102 7.00 -22.61 -22.78
CA GLY A 102 7.30 -21.67 -23.87
C GLY A 102 7.79 -20.33 -23.35
N LEU A 103 8.79 -19.76 -24.01
CA LEU A 103 9.34 -18.44 -23.70
C LEU A 103 9.23 -17.51 -24.90
N GLU A 104 8.93 -16.25 -24.63
CA GLU A 104 8.98 -15.19 -25.63
C GLU A 104 10.37 -14.51 -25.64
N PRO A 105 10.96 -14.23 -26.82
CA PRO A 105 12.19 -13.47 -26.90
C PRO A 105 12.07 -12.10 -26.22
N GLY A 106 13.04 -11.74 -25.39
CA GLY A 106 13.02 -10.50 -24.61
C GLY A 106 12.22 -10.58 -23.30
N GLN A 107 11.61 -11.73 -22.99
CA GLN A 107 10.95 -11.97 -21.72
C GLN A 107 11.96 -11.96 -20.58
N ARG A 108 11.58 -11.33 -19.46
CA ARG A 108 12.39 -11.30 -18.24
C ARG A 108 11.93 -12.42 -17.32
N LEU A 109 12.87 -13.30 -16.95
CA LEU A 109 12.63 -14.42 -16.03
C LEU A 109 13.38 -14.19 -14.73
N ALA A 110 12.67 -14.32 -13.62
CA ALA A 110 13.26 -14.45 -12.28
C ALA A 110 13.84 -15.85 -12.11
N ILE A 111 15.09 -15.92 -11.68
CA ILE A 111 15.77 -17.17 -11.39
C ILE A 111 15.79 -17.37 -9.87
N PRO A 112 15.39 -18.56 -9.36
CA PRO A 112 15.48 -18.84 -7.94
C PRO A 112 16.95 -18.87 -7.46
N ALA A 113 17.25 -18.18 -6.35
CA ALA A 113 18.59 -18.05 -5.76
C ALA A 113 19.39 -19.36 -5.64
N ARG A 114 18.69 -20.47 -5.36
CA ARG A 114 19.27 -21.81 -5.19
C ARG A 114 19.97 -22.36 -6.43
N TYR A 115 19.66 -21.85 -7.61
CA TYR A 115 20.27 -22.25 -8.89
C TYR A 115 21.27 -21.21 -9.42
N GLU A 116 21.48 -20.10 -8.72
CA GLU A 116 22.45 -19.07 -9.11
C GLU A 116 23.90 -19.47 -8.75
N ALA A 117 24.06 -20.22 -7.66
CA ALA A 117 25.37 -20.55 -7.08
C ALA A 117 26.18 -21.61 -7.85
N ALA A 118 25.64 -22.18 -8.93
CA ALA A 118 26.31 -23.22 -9.71
C ALA A 118 27.24 -22.67 -10.82
N ARG A 119 27.50 -21.36 -10.81
CA ARG A 119 28.37 -20.64 -11.76
C ARG A 119 29.60 -20.08 -11.08
#